data_AF-A0A8I2FY09-F1
#
_entry.id   AF-A0A8I2FY09-F1
#
_cell.length_a   1.000
_cell.length_b   1.000
_cell.length_c   1.000
_cell.angle_alpha   90.00
_cell.angle_beta   90.00
_cell.angle_gamma   90.00
#
_symmetry.space_group_name_H-M   'P 1'
#
loop_
_entity.id
_entity.type
_entity.pdbx_description
1 polymer ?
#
loop_
_entity_poly.entity_id
_entity_poly.type
_entity_poly.pdbx_seq_one_letter_code
_entity_poly.pdbx_strand_id
1 'polypeptide(L)' 'MNLGFVGLGRMGASMVQRLLNDGHEVIAYSRTAESVKKVEAKGAS' A
#
# COMPACT_ATOMS: atom_id res chain seq x y z
N MET A 1 -0.65 -11.85 7.60
CA MET A 1 -1.86 -11.16 8.15
C MET A 1 -2.30 -10.14 7.13
N ASN A 2 -3.62 -9.95 6.99
CA ASN A 2 -4.21 -9.16 5.91
C ASN A 2 -4.59 -7.79 6.46
N LEU A 3 -3.98 -6.74 5.91
CA LEU A 3 -4.10 -5.37 6.41
C LEU A 3 -4.76 -4.49 5.36
N GLY A 4 -5.85 -3.83 5.74
CA GLY A 4 -6.45 -2.78 4.93
C GLY A 4 -5.76 -1.44 5.19
N PHE A 5 -5.33 -0.76 4.12
CA PHE A 5 -4.62 0.51 4.22
C PHE A 5 -5.28 1.58 3.33
N VAL A 6 -5.86 2.61 3.95
CA VAL A 6 -6.55 3.70 3.26
C VAL A 6 -5.73 4.98 3.35
N GLY A 7 -5.30 5.51 2.20
CA GLY A 7 -4.55 6.76 2.12
C GLY A 7 -3.10 6.57 1.68
N LEU A 8 -2.86 6.65 0.37
CA LEU A 8 -1.57 6.32 -0.26
C LEU A 8 -0.77 7.57 -0.66
N GLY A 9 -0.70 8.54 0.26
CA GLY A 9 0.20 9.69 0.12
C GLY A 9 1.68 9.27 0.21
N ARG A 10 2.61 10.23 0.23
CA ARG A 10 4.06 9.94 0.37
C ARG A 10 4.38 9.05 1.58
N MET A 11 3.77 9.35 2.71
CA MET A 11 3.98 8.61 3.95
C MET A 11 3.29 7.23 3.91
N GLY A 12 2.02 7.18 3.47
CA GLY A 12 1.26 5.93 3.37
C GLY A 12 1.91 4.91 2.44
N ALA A 13 2.43 5.34 1.28
CA ALA A 13 3.11 4.44 0.34
C ALA A 13 4.41 3.83 0.91
N SER A 14 5.11 4.55 1.78
CA SER A 14 6.29 4.03 2.49
C SER A 14 5.90 3.07 3.62
N MET A 15 4.77 3.29 4.28
CA MET A 15 4.25 2.36 5.29
C MET A 15 3.79 1.04 4.67
N VAL A 16 3.04 1.11 3.56
CA VAL A 16 2.64 -0.09 2.80
C VAL A 16 3.87 -0.88 2.36
N GLN A 17 4.91 -0.22 1.84
CA GLN A 17 6.16 -0.89 1.49
C GLN A 17 6.79 -1.65 2.66
N ARG A 18 6.83 -1.03 3.85
CA ARG A 18 7.39 -1.68 5.05
C ARG A 18 6.58 -2.90 5.45
N LEU A 19 5.25 -2.77 5.47
CA LEU A 19 4.36 -3.88 5.81
C LEU A 19 4.52 -5.05 4.83
N LEU A 20 4.64 -4.77 3.53
CA LEU A 20 4.93 -5.80 2.53
C LEU A 20 6.29 -6.48 2.75
N ASN A 21 7.32 -5.69 3.07
CA ASN A 21 8.65 -6.22 3.37
C ASN A 21 8.68 -7.09 4.64
N ASP A 22 7.84 -6.78 5.62
CA ASP A 22 7.66 -7.58 6.84
C ASP A 22 6.81 -8.85 6.59
N GLY A 23 6.39 -9.11 5.35
CA GLY A 23 5.63 -10.29 4.94
C GLY A 23 4.12 -10.19 5.20
N HIS A 24 3.61 -8.97 5.41
CA HIS A 24 2.17 -8.75 5.53
C HIS A 24 1.53 -8.55 4.16
N GLU A 25 0.31 -9.08 4.00
CA GLU A 25 -0.49 -8.88 2.80
C GLU A 25 -1.30 -7.60 2.99
N VAL A 26 -1.15 -6.63 2.08
CA VAL A 26 -1.75 -5.30 2.23
C VAL A 26 -2.73 -5.03 1.10
N ILE A 27 -3.99 -4.73 1.45
CA ILE A 27 -5.02 -4.26 0.55
C ILE A 27 -5.07 -2.73 0.66
N ALA A 28 -4.72 -2.03 -0.40
CA ALA A 28 -4.47 -0.60 -0.41
C ALA A 28 -5.55 0.16 -1.19
N TYR A 29 -6.14 1.18 -0.56
CA TYR A 29 -7.15 2.04 -1.19
C TYR A 29 -6.77 3.52 -1.13
N SER A 30 -7.06 4.23 -2.22
CA SER A 30 -6.86 5.68 -2.34
C SER A 30 -7.87 6.25 -3.33
N ARG A 31 -8.26 7.51 -3.11
CA ARG A 31 -9.11 8.26 -4.05
C ARG A 31 -8.44 8.48 -5.40
N THR A 32 -7.13 8.68 -5.42
CA THR A 32 -6.33 8.86 -6.63
C THR A 32 -5.74 7.53 -7.08
N ALA A 33 -6.07 7.12 -8.31
CA ALA A 33 -5.60 5.87 -8.92
C ALA A 33 -4.07 5.82 -9.06
N GLU A 34 -3.41 6.96 -9.29
CA GLU A 34 -1.95 7.03 -9.37
C GLU A 34 -1.26 6.55 -8.07
N SER A 35 -1.87 6.85 -6.93
CA SER A 35 -1.34 6.45 -5.63
C SER A 35 -1.48 4.94 -5.38
N VAL A 36 -2.55 4.33 -5.90
CA VAL A 36 -2.75 2.86 -5.87
C VAL A 36 -1.70 2.18 -6.74
N LYS A 37 -1.52 2.63 -7.99
CA LYS A 37 -0.50 2.07 -8.91
C LYS A 37 0.91 2.07 -8.33
N LYS A 38 1.26 3.10 -7.54
CA LYS A 38 2.58 3.21 -6.89
C LYS A 38 2.83 2.12 -5.84
N VAL A 39 1.80 1.66 -5.14
CA VAL A 39 1.94 0.58 -4.14
C VAL A 39 1.64 -0.79 -4.73
N GLU A 40 0.81 -0.87 -5.76
CA GLU A 40 0.57 -2.07 -6.56
C GLU A 40 1.87 -2.55 -7.21
N ALA A 41 2.67 -1.64 -7.79
CA ALA A 41 4.01 -1.94 -8.31
C ALA A 41 4.99 -2.47 -7.26
N LYS A 42 4.65 -2.37 -5.97
CA LYS A 42 5.46 -2.85 -4.84
C LYS A 42 4.95 -4.16 -4.24
N GLY A 43 3.81 -4.67 -4.72
CA GLY A 43 3.19 -5.91 -4.25
C GLY A 43 1.96 -5.74 -3.37
N ALA A 44 1.43 -4.52 -3.19
CA ALA A 44 0.12 -4.33 -2.56
C ALA A 44 -1.02 -4.70 -3.53
N SER A 45 -2.15 -5.14 -2.99
CA SER A 45 -3.38 -5.43 -3.75
C SER A 45 -4.39 -4.29 -3.68
#